data_AF-A0A8J6P9C0-F1
#
_entry.id   AF-A0A8J6P9C0-F1
#
_cell.length_a   1.000
_cell.length_b   1.000
_cell.length_c   1.000
_cell.angle_alpha   90.00
_cell.angle_beta   90.00
_cell.angle_gamma   90.00
#
_symmetry.space_group_name_H-M   'P 1'
#
loop_
_entity.id
_entity.type
_entity.pdbx_description
1 polymer ?
#
loop_
_entity_poly.entity_id
_entity_poly.type
_entity_poly.pdbx_seq_one_letter_code
_entity_poly.pdbx_strand_id
1 'polypeptide(L)'
;MNNPIFFTLTLAASILLLNGCSTTPTDNKLPLVTDAIPKDEPLCKYGNMASYKVKGIEYRPMRSATGFTERGIASWYGPNFNGKPTSCMETYDMYKMTAAHKTLPLPSYVEVTNLDNDKKIVVRVNDRGPFHEGRIIDLSYAAALKLDVVKKGTAPVSIRVLTPGAKTAAPPGDNRYLQLGVFAEKKNADALRAKLAERITVPVEIKGIVSNGRSLYQVMINPQSGRYSITTIRNQLEKIGINGIVKKQQ
;
A
#
# COMPACT_ATOMS: atom_id res chain seq x y z
N MET A 1 -71.02 15.28 53.87
CA MET A 1 -69.76 15.85 53.34
C MET A 1 -69.01 14.72 52.67
N ASN A 2 -69.04 14.70 51.35
CA ASN A 2 -68.56 13.60 50.51
C ASN A 2 -67.05 13.72 50.30
N ASN A 3 -66.30 12.67 50.64
CA ASN A 3 -64.90 12.50 50.23
C ASN A 3 -64.85 11.47 49.10
N PRO A 4 -64.47 11.84 47.85
CA PRO A 4 -64.34 10.88 46.78
C PRO A 4 -62.98 10.16 46.88
N ILE A 5 -63.08 8.84 46.73
CA ILE A 5 -62.02 7.86 46.62
C ILE A 5 -61.30 8.11 45.27
N PHE A 6 -60.02 8.46 45.31
CA PHE A 6 -59.17 8.51 44.11
C PHE A 6 -58.58 7.13 43.82
N PHE A 7 -59.13 6.49 42.80
CA PHE A 7 -58.52 5.37 42.07
C PHE A 7 -57.37 5.91 41.21
N THR A 8 -56.11 5.66 41.57
CA THR A 8 -54.97 5.89 40.68
C THR A 8 -54.54 4.57 40.03
N LEU A 9 -54.79 4.50 38.72
CA LEU A 9 -54.47 3.43 37.80
C LEU A 9 -52.99 3.52 37.36
N THR A 10 -52.30 2.38 37.47
CA THR A 10 -51.03 1.94 36.86
C THR A 10 -50.30 2.82 35.84
N LEU A 11 -48.97 2.91 35.98
CA LEU A 11 -48.04 2.60 34.88
C LEU A 11 -46.68 2.14 35.42
N ALA A 12 -46.43 0.83 35.39
CA ALA A 12 -45.10 0.27 35.61
C ALA A 12 -44.24 0.58 34.37
N ALA A 13 -43.29 1.51 34.49
CA ALA A 13 -42.30 1.78 33.46
C ALA A 13 -41.24 0.67 33.47
N SER A 14 -41.48 -0.38 32.68
CA SER A 14 -40.48 -1.39 32.38
C SER A 14 -39.35 -0.75 31.56
N ILE A 15 -38.25 -0.41 32.24
CA ILE A 15 -37.01 0.03 31.60
C ILE A 15 -36.41 -1.18 30.89
N LEU A 16 -36.73 -1.33 29.60
CA LEU A 16 -36.02 -2.21 28.68
C LEU A 16 -34.63 -1.61 28.43
N LEU A 17 -33.63 -2.08 29.17
CA LEU A 17 -32.23 -1.87 28.87
C LEU A 17 -31.90 -2.61 27.56
N LEU A 18 -32.03 -1.92 26.44
CA LEU A 18 -31.45 -2.34 25.17
C LEU A 18 -29.92 -2.27 25.32
N ASN A 19 -29.32 -3.41 25.70
CA ASN A 19 -27.90 -3.64 25.49
C ASN A 19 -27.65 -3.69 23.99
N GLY A 20 -27.45 -2.51 23.39
CA GLY A 20 -26.93 -2.37 22.05
C GLY A 20 -25.50 -2.90 22.03
N CYS A 21 -25.35 -4.19 21.72
CA CYS A 21 -24.07 -4.76 21.36
C CYS A 21 -23.63 -4.08 20.06
N SER A 22 -22.88 -2.99 20.18
CA SER A 22 -22.15 -2.42 19.04
C SER A 22 -21.02 -3.38 18.74
N THR A 23 -21.31 -4.39 17.93
CA THR A 23 -20.28 -5.10 17.19
C THR A 23 -19.72 -4.10 16.19
N THR A 24 -18.70 -3.35 16.58
CA THR A 24 -17.76 -2.78 15.61
C THR A 24 -17.34 -3.93 14.70
N PRO A 25 -17.61 -3.88 13.39
CA PRO A 25 -17.00 -4.81 12.47
C PRO A 25 -15.49 -4.60 12.63
N THR A 26 -14.79 -5.55 13.24
CA THR A 26 -13.35 -5.64 13.13
C THR A 26 -13.06 -5.75 11.65
N ASP A 27 -12.60 -4.64 11.08
CA ASP A 27 -12.32 -4.42 9.66
C ASP A 27 -11.05 -5.20 9.24
N ASN A 28 -11.00 -6.49 9.57
CA ASN A 28 -9.93 -7.43 9.25
C ASN A 28 -10.08 -7.95 7.80
N LYS A 29 -10.80 -7.22 6.93
CA LYS A 29 -11.11 -7.61 5.55
C LYS A 29 -10.49 -6.72 4.48
N LEU A 30 -9.40 -6.00 4.78
CA LEU A 30 -8.49 -5.53 3.73
C LEU A 30 -7.08 -6.15 3.80
N PRO A 31 -6.95 -7.47 3.54
CA PRO A 31 -5.72 -8.04 3.00
C PRO A 31 -5.93 -8.47 1.53
N LEU A 32 -4.92 -8.25 0.68
CA LEU A 32 -4.76 -8.65 -0.74
C LEU A 32 -5.17 -7.69 -1.88
N VAL A 33 -5.25 -6.36 -1.69
CA VAL A 33 -5.23 -5.49 -2.89
C VAL A 33 -3.82 -5.54 -3.51
N THR A 34 -3.71 -6.15 -4.68
CA THR A 34 -2.47 -6.22 -5.45
C THR A 34 -2.11 -4.85 -6.01
N ASP A 35 -0.82 -4.57 -6.11
CA ASP A 35 -0.35 -3.31 -6.71
C ASP A 35 -0.84 -3.17 -8.15
N ALA A 36 -0.96 -1.93 -8.62
CA ALA A 36 -1.20 -1.69 -10.04
C ALA A 36 -0.05 -2.28 -10.86
N ILE A 37 -0.39 -3.02 -11.91
CA ILE A 37 0.60 -3.58 -12.84
C ILE A 37 0.79 -2.54 -13.96
N PRO A 38 2.00 -2.02 -14.20
CA PRO A 38 2.25 -1.13 -15.32
C PRO A 38 1.85 -1.76 -16.65
N LYS A 39 1.05 -1.03 -17.42
CA LYS A 39 0.56 -1.45 -18.74
C LYS A 39 0.86 -0.37 -19.75
N ASP A 40 1.22 -0.78 -20.95
CA ASP A 40 1.27 0.11 -22.10
C ASP A 40 -0.16 0.33 -22.57
N GLU A 41 -0.77 1.42 -22.11
CA GLU A 41 -2.14 1.78 -22.42
C GLU A 41 -2.18 3.20 -23.02
N PRO A 42 -3.10 3.49 -23.95
CA PRO A 42 -3.23 4.83 -24.51
C PRO A 42 -3.49 5.88 -23.44
N LEU A 43 -3.01 7.10 -23.67
CA LEU A 43 -3.35 8.24 -22.82
C LEU A 43 -4.88 8.44 -22.77
N CYS A 44 -5.38 8.81 -21.59
CA CYS A 44 -6.77 9.17 -21.39
C CYS A 44 -7.15 10.32 -22.33
N LYS A 45 -8.35 10.21 -22.94
CA LYS A 45 -8.92 11.25 -23.81
C LYS A 45 -9.05 12.60 -23.09
N TYR A 46 -9.29 12.56 -21.79
CA TYR A 46 -9.42 13.72 -20.92
C TYR A 46 -8.26 13.77 -19.91
N GLY A 47 -8.08 14.92 -19.28
CA GLY A 47 -7.03 15.16 -18.29
C GLY A 47 -5.66 15.53 -18.87
N ASN A 48 -5.39 15.28 -20.16
CA ASN A 48 -4.11 15.58 -20.84
C ASN A 48 -4.13 16.86 -21.69
N MET A 49 -4.96 17.84 -21.32
CA MET A 49 -5.02 19.15 -21.97
C MET A 49 -3.73 19.97 -21.78
N ALA A 50 -3.48 20.94 -22.66
CA ALA A 50 -2.26 21.76 -22.64
C ALA A 50 -2.05 22.51 -21.30
N SER A 51 -3.15 22.97 -20.70
CA SER A 51 -3.17 23.50 -19.34
C SER A 51 -4.57 23.39 -18.75
N TYR A 52 -4.68 23.48 -17.42
CA TYR A 52 -5.94 23.59 -16.71
C TYR A 52 -5.79 24.47 -15.47
N LYS A 53 -6.87 25.08 -14.99
CA LYS A 53 -6.84 25.98 -13.83
C LYS A 53 -7.66 25.42 -12.68
N VAL A 54 -7.10 25.46 -11.48
CA VAL A 54 -7.80 25.13 -10.23
C VAL A 54 -7.45 26.19 -9.19
N LYS A 55 -8.47 26.81 -8.57
CA LYS A 55 -8.30 27.89 -7.58
C LYS A 55 -7.38 29.03 -8.08
N GLY A 56 -7.47 29.37 -9.37
CA GLY A 56 -6.65 30.42 -9.99
C GLY A 56 -5.22 30.00 -10.36
N ILE A 57 -4.76 28.83 -9.95
CA ILE A 57 -3.43 28.30 -10.29
C ILE A 57 -3.52 27.51 -11.60
N GLU A 58 -2.68 27.85 -12.57
CA GLU A 58 -2.54 27.12 -13.84
C GLU A 58 -1.56 25.95 -13.68
N TYR A 59 -1.98 24.77 -14.11
CA TYR A 59 -1.18 23.55 -14.17
C TYR A 59 -1.01 23.12 -15.62
N ARG A 60 0.18 22.61 -15.95
CA ARG A 60 0.52 22.11 -17.28
C ARG A 60 0.92 20.64 -17.19
N PRO A 61 0.05 19.71 -17.61
CA PRO A 61 0.42 18.31 -17.76
C PRO A 61 1.65 18.14 -18.65
N MET A 62 2.55 17.26 -18.23
CA MET A 62 3.72 16.88 -18.99
C MET A 62 3.29 16.08 -20.23
N ARG A 63 4.05 16.18 -21.32
CA ARG A 63 3.84 15.34 -22.51
C ARG A 63 4.42 13.94 -22.36
N SER A 64 5.48 13.82 -21.55
CA SER A 64 6.15 12.57 -21.22
C SER A 64 6.67 12.65 -19.79
N ALA A 65 6.69 11.52 -19.09
CA ALA A 65 7.21 11.40 -17.74
C ALA A 65 8.28 10.30 -17.60
N THR A 66 8.95 9.95 -18.70
CA THR A 66 10.06 8.99 -18.68
C THR A 66 11.16 9.45 -17.72
N GLY A 67 11.54 8.58 -16.78
CA GLY A 67 12.57 8.87 -15.78
C GLY A 67 12.15 9.86 -14.70
N PHE A 68 10.87 10.27 -14.65
CA PHE A 68 10.39 11.23 -13.68
C PHE A 68 10.47 10.69 -12.25
N THR A 69 10.99 11.53 -11.35
CA THR A 69 10.99 11.33 -9.91
C THR A 69 10.66 12.61 -9.19
N GLU A 70 9.92 12.52 -8.09
CA GLU A 70 9.60 13.67 -7.25
C GLU A 70 9.55 13.25 -5.78
N ARG A 71 9.84 14.19 -4.87
CA ARG A 71 9.67 14.02 -3.42
C ARG A 71 8.74 15.09 -2.89
N GLY A 72 7.91 14.72 -1.92
CA GLY A 72 6.94 15.63 -1.33
C GLY A 72 5.99 14.90 -0.40
N ILE A 73 4.82 15.48 -0.16
CA ILE A 73 3.84 14.90 0.76
C ILE A 73 2.76 14.14 -0.03
N ALA A 74 2.49 12.90 0.38
CA ALA A 74 1.30 12.16 -0.02
C ALA A 74 0.15 12.46 0.93
N SER A 75 -1.07 12.46 0.38
CA SER A 75 -2.28 12.30 1.17
C SER A 75 -3.21 11.28 0.52
N TRP A 76 -4.46 11.21 0.95
CA TRP A 76 -5.46 10.33 0.34
C TRP A 76 -6.82 11.04 0.31
N TYR A 77 -7.61 10.82 -0.74
CA TYR A 77 -8.93 11.44 -0.83
C TYR A 77 -9.94 10.66 0.01
N GLY A 78 -10.74 11.41 0.78
CA GLY A 78 -11.75 10.85 1.68
C GLY A 78 -12.90 10.11 0.99
N PRO A 79 -13.79 9.46 1.76
CA PRO A 79 -14.87 8.61 1.22
C PRO A 79 -15.86 9.35 0.31
N ASN A 80 -15.98 10.67 0.43
CA ASN A 80 -16.91 11.52 -0.35
C ASN A 80 -16.58 11.62 -1.85
N PHE A 81 -15.44 11.07 -2.27
CA PHE A 81 -15.06 11.01 -3.69
C PHE A 81 -15.51 9.71 -4.36
N ASN A 82 -15.76 8.64 -3.60
CA ASN A 82 -16.09 7.33 -4.14
C ASN A 82 -17.31 7.39 -5.08
N GLY A 83 -17.20 6.75 -6.24
CA GLY A 83 -18.25 6.77 -7.27
C GLY A 83 -18.26 7.99 -8.20
N LYS A 84 -17.43 9.00 -7.97
CA LYS A 84 -17.32 10.17 -8.87
C LYS A 84 -16.37 9.90 -10.04
N PRO A 85 -16.54 10.57 -11.19
CA PRO A 85 -15.60 10.44 -12.30
C PRO A 85 -14.23 11.04 -11.95
N THR A 86 -13.17 10.34 -12.33
CA THR A 86 -11.80 10.87 -12.37
C THR A 86 -11.58 11.73 -13.61
N SER A 87 -10.41 12.36 -13.71
CA SER A 87 -9.98 13.09 -14.91
C SER A 87 -9.80 12.21 -16.15
N CYS A 88 -9.65 10.89 -15.98
CA CYS A 88 -9.75 9.91 -17.07
C CYS A 88 -11.20 9.52 -17.42
N MET A 89 -12.20 10.10 -16.76
CA MET A 89 -13.63 9.77 -16.89
C MET A 89 -14.00 8.35 -16.43
N GLU A 90 -13.13 7.68 -15.69
CA GLU A 90 -13.41 6.41 -15.04
C GLU A 90 -14.09 6.67 -13.69
N THR A 91 -15.00 5.80 -13.25
CA THR A 91 -15.56 5.87 -11.90
C THR A 91 -14.46 5.59 -10.87
N TYR A 92 -14.21 6.56 -9.99
CA TYR A 92 -13.29 6.40 -8.88
C TYR A 92 -13.82 5.35 -7.90
N ASP A 93 -12.94 4.40 -7.58
CA ASP A 93 -13.17 3.33 -6.61
C ASP A 93 -12.05 3.41 -5.57
N MET A 94 -12.42 3.72 -4.34
CA MET A 94 -11.48 3.91 -3.24
C MET A 94 -10.70 2.63 -2.88
N TYR A 95 -11.16 1.47 -3.32
CA TYR A 95 -10.54 0.17 -3.06
C TYR A 95 -9.57 -0.30 -4.16
N LYS A 96 -9.43 0.47 -5.27
CA LYS A 96 -8.43 0.19 -6.33
C LYS A 96 -7.09 0.87 -6.04
N MET A 97 -6.00 0.37 -6.62
CA MET A 97 -4.66 0.98 -6.50
C MET A 97 -4.48 2.17 -7.45
N THR A 98 -5.20 3.26 -7.18
CA THR A 98 -5.18 4.48 -7.99
C THR A 98 -4.67 5.71 -7.22
N ALA A 99 -4.28 6.75 -7.95
CA ALA A 99 -3.80 8.01 -7.39
C ALA A 99 -4.04 9.20 -8.34
N ALA A 100 -3.78 10.41 -7.85
CA ALA A 100 -3.89 11.66 -8.58
C ALA A 100 -2.57 12.37 -8.55
N HIS A 101 -2.24 12.99 -9.67
CA HIS A 101 -1.08 13.85 -9.79
C HIS A 101 -1.43 15.11 -10.60
N LYS A 102 -0.80 16.22 -10.24
CA LYS A 102 -1.04 17.53 -10.88
C LYS A 102 -0.66 17.48 -12.37
N THR A 103 0.52 16.95 -12.68
CA THR A 103 1.13 17.15 -14.00
C THR A 103 1.56 15.88 -14.72
N LEU A 104 1.39 14.68 -14.14
CA LEU A 104 1.78 13.47 -14.86
C LEU A 104 0.82 13.22 -16.04
N PRO A 105 1.29 12.69 -17.18
CA PRO A 105 0.40 12.20 -18.23
C PRO A 105 -0.56 11.17 -17.64
N LEU A 106 -1.84 11.20 -18.04
CA LEU A 106 -2.82 10.23 -17.59
C LEU A 106 -3.13 9.22 -18.69
N PRO A 107 -3.19 7.91 -18.39
CA PRO A 107 -2.74 7.34 -17.13
C PRO A 107 -1.20 7.31 -17.06
N SER A 108 -0.67 7.22 -15.85
CA SER A 108 0.73 6.87 -15.59
C SER A 108 0.81 5.81 -14.50
N TYR A 109 1.89 5.05 -14.44
CA TYR A 109 2.15 4.13 -13.33
C TYR A 109 3.31 4.65 -12.49
N VAL A 110 3.12 4.64 -11.18
CA VAL A 110 4.06 5.26 -10.25
C VAL A 110 4.34 4.31 -9.10
N GLU A 111 5.63 4.07 -8.84
CA GLU A 111 6.09 3.52 -7.57
C GLU A 111 6.10 4.65 -6.54
N VAL A 112 5.41 4.44 -5.41
CA VAL A 112 5.35 5.39 -4.29
C VAL A 112 6.07 4.75 -3.12
N THR A 113 7.12 5.40 -2.63
CA THR A 113 7.85 4.99 -1.42
C THR A 113 7.50 5.93 -0.28
N ASN A 114 7.02 5.39 0.84
CA ASN A 114 6.85 6.14 2.07
C ASN A 114 8.19 6.23 2.80
N LEU A 115 8.66 7.45 3.02
CA LEU A 115 9.98 7.73 3.57
C LEU A 115 10.04 7.52 5.09
N ASP A 116 8.90 7.41 5.77
CA ASP A 116 8.86 7.13 7.21
C ASP A 116 9.10 5.65 7.53
N ASN A 117 8.80 4.74 6.60
CA ASN A 117 8.75 3.29 6.88
C ASN A 117 9.27 2.40 5.74
N ASP A 118 9.80 3.00 4.66
CA ASP A 118 10.31 2.34 3.46
C ASP A 118 9.31 1.44 2.72
N LYS A 119 8.02 1.48 3.06
CA LYS A 119 6.99 0.73 2.32
C LYS A 119 6.87 1.30 0.92
N LYS A 120 6.64 0.41 -0.04
CA LYS A 120 6.45 0.77 -1.45
C LYS A 120 5.20 0.14 -2.00
N ILE A 121 4.53 0.87 -2.87
CA ILE A 121 3.39 0.40 -3.65
C ILE A 121 3.52 0.87 -5.08
N VAL A 122 2.79 0.24 -5.99
CA VAL A 122 2.58 0.76 -7.36
C VAL A 122 1.12 1.13 -7.52
N VAL A 123 0.89 2.35 -8.02
CA VAL A 123 -0.45 2.90 -8.28
C VAL A 123 -0.56 3.33 -9.74
N ARG A 124 -1.78 3.25 -10.28
CA ARG A 124 -2.14 3.90 -11.54
C ARG A 124 -2.64 5.31 -11.25
N VAL A 125 -1.94 6.31 -11.75
CA VAL A 125 -2.36 7.70 -11.70
C VAL A 125 -3.39 7.92 -12.81
N ASN A 126 -4.65 8.14 -12.44
CA ASN A 126 -5.75 8.33 -13.39
C ASN A 126 -6.57 9.59 -13.12
N ASP A 127 -6.10 10.44 -12.21
CA ASP A 127 -6.80 11.65 -11.82
C ASP A 127 -5.87 12.85 -11.58
N ARG A 128 -6.45 14.05 -11.45
CA ARG A 128 -5.77 15.32 -11.22
C ARG A 128 -5.91 15.78 -9.78
N GLY A 129 -4.85 16.40 -9.27
CA GLY A 129 -4.72 16.79 -7.87
C GLY A 129 -3.41 16.25 -7.28
N PRO A 130 -3.14 16.42 -5.98
CA PRO A 130 -3.84 17.27 -5.01
C PRO A 130 -3.81 18.76 -5.37
N PHE A 131 -4.80 19.53 -4.93
CA PHE A 131 -4.84 20.99 -5.09
C PHE A 131 -4.59 21.75 -3.79
N HIS A 132 -3.58 21.27 -3.08
CA HIS A 132 -3.08 21.85 -1.86
C HIS A 132 -1.56 21.93 -1.93
N GLU A 133 -1.02 22.95 -1.28
CA GLU A 133 0.40 23.24 -1.27
C GLU A 133 1.18 22.13 -0.55
N GLY A 134 2.41 21.86 -1.00
CA GLY A 134 3.29 20.81 -0.46
C GLY A 134 2.89 19.36 -0.77
N ARG A 135 1.65 19.10 -1.18
CA ARG A 135 1.20 17.76 -1.58
C ARG A 135 1.47 17.48 -3.05
N ILE A 136 2.01 16.30 -3.34
CA ILE A 136 2.39 15.88 -4.70
C ILE A 136 1.50 14.76 -5.25
N ILE A 137 0.95 13.92 -4.37
CA ILE A 137 0.14 12.77 -4.76
C ILE A 137 -0.99 12.55 -3.76
N ASP A 138 -2.19 12.27 -4.28
CA ASP A 138 -3.31 11.79 -3.47
C ASP A 138 -3.57 10.33 -3.82
N LEU A 139 -3.56 9.47 -2.82
CA LEU A 139 -3.74 8.03 -2.94
C LEU A 139 -5.21 7.66 -2.77
N SER A 140 -5.62 6.55 -3.37
CA SER A 140 -6.86 5.89 -2.96
C SER A 140 -6.77 5.37 -1.53
N TYR A 141 -7.91 5.06 -0.90
CA TYR A 141 -7.93 4.49 0.44
C TYR A 141 -7.14 3.17 0.52
N ALA A 142 -7.33 2.26 -0.44
CA ALA A 142 -6.56 1.00 -0.48
C ALA A 142 -5.05 1.23 -0.62
N ALA A 143 -4.64 2.15 -1.49
CA ALA A 143 -3.23 2.50 -1.66
C ALA A 143 -2.64 3.12 -0.38
N ALA A 144 -3.35 4.08 0.22
CA ALA A 144 -2.95 4.72 1.47
C ALA A 144 -2.87 3.74 2.64
N LEU A 145 -3.81 2.79 2.73
CA LEU A 145 -3.84 1.77 3.78
C LEU A 145 -2.61 0.85 3.65
N LYS A 146 -2.34 0.38 2.43
CA LYS A 146 -1.19 -0.48 2.12
C LYS A 146 0.15 0.22 2.38
N LEU A 147 0.23 1.51 2.07
CA LEU A 147 1.41 2.36 2.28
C LEU A 147 1.54 2.90 3.72
N ASP A 148 0.55 2.61 4.59
CA ASP A 148 0.51 3.04 6.00
C ASP A 148 0.43 4.56 6.19
N VAL A 149 -0.36 5.20 5.34
CA VAL A 149 -0.61 6.65 5.35
C VAL A 149 -1.94 6.99 6.06
N VAL A 150 -2.92 6.08 6.04
CA VAL A 150 -4.29 6.33 6.53
C VAL A 150 -4.30 6.88 7.96
N LYS A 151 -3.55 6.26 8.89
CA LYS A 151 -3.54 6.64 10.32
C LYS A 151 -3.09 8.08 10.55
N LYS A 152 -2.07 8.53 9.81
CA LYS A 152 -1.52 9.90 9.91
C LYS A 152 -2.23 10.89 8.99
N GLY A 153 -3.01 10.41 8.03
CA GLY A 153 -3.61 11.21 6.95
C GLY A 153 -2.64 11.62 5.84
N THR A 154 -1.36 11.81 6.17
CA THR A 154 -0.30 12.20 5.23
C THR A 154 1.01 11.48 5.54
N ALA A 155 1.92 11.45 4.57
CA ALA A 155 3.29 10.94 4.76
C ALA A 155 4.28 11.60 3.78
N PRO A 156 5.55 11.78 4.16
CA PRO A 156 6.60 12.11 3.21
C PRO A 156 6.83 10.92 2.26
N VAL A 157 6.85 11.19 0.97
CA VAL A 157 7.02 10.16 -0.07
C VAL A 157 8.04 10.55 -1.12
N SER A 158 8.61 9.53 -1.77
CA SER A 158 9.29 9.65 -3.05
C SER A 158 8.48 8.89 -4.09
N ILE A 159 8.21 9.51 -5.24
CA ILE A 159 7.53 8.89 -6.37
C ILE A 159 8.48 8.71 -7.55
N ARG A 160 8.29 7.64 -8.32
CA ARG A 160 9.02 7.36 -9.56
C ARG A 160 8.08 6.76 -10.60
N VAL A 161 8.07 7.32 -11.81
CA VAL A 161 7.27 6.80 -12.93
C VAL A 161 7.87 5.50 -13.45
N LEU A 162 7.00 4.54 -13.75
CA LEU A 162 7.34 3.24 -14.30
C LEU A 162 6.93 3.18 -15.78
N THR A 163 7.87 2.77 -16.63
CA THR A 163 7.61 2.52 -18.05
C THR A 163 7.19 1.06 -18.26
N PRO A 164 6.04 0.80 -18.91
CA PRO A 164 5.63 -0.55 -19.27
C PRO A 164 6.65 -1.23 -20.20
N GLY A 165 6.86 -2.53 -20.04
CA GLY A 165 7.73 -3.31 -20.95
C GLY A 165 9.23 -3.05 -20.82
N ALA A 166 9.66 -1.99 -20.12
CA ALA A 166 10.97 -2.01 -19.49
C ALA A 166 10.96 -3.28 -18.64
N LYS A 167 11.93 -4.20 -18.86
CA LYS A 167 12.26 -5.17 -17.83
C LYS A 167 12.38 -4.32 -16.60
N THR A 168 11.44 -4.45 -15.68
CA THR A 168 11.72 -4.07 -14.32
C THR A 168 12.86 -5.02 -13.99
N ALA A 169 14.08 -4.58 -14.27
CA ALA A 169 15.08 -4.65 -13.24
C ALA A 169 14.26 -4.33 -12.00
N ALA A 170 14.12 -5.31 -11.11
CA ALA A 170 13.84 -4.98 -9.74
C ALA A 170 14.59 -3.66 -9.49
N PRO A 171 13.97 -2.66 -8.84
CA PRO A 171 14.64 -1.39 -8.64
C PRO A 171 16.10 -1.63 -8.17
N PRO A 172 16.93 -0.61 -7.97
CA PRO A 172 17.90 -0.71 -6.89
C PRO A 172 17.11 -0.86 -5.56
N GLY A 173 16.29 -1.91 -5.43
CA GLY A 173 15.88 -2.53 -4.23
C GLY A 173 17.17 -2.94 -3.58
N ASP A 174 17.14 -2.83 -2.28
CA ASP A 174 18.23 -3.15 -1.42
C ASP A 174 19.02 -4.34 -2.01
N ASN A 175 20.27 -4.11 -2.47
CA ASN A 175 21.11 -5.14 -3.09
C ASN A 175 21.60 -6.13 -2.02
N ARG A 176 20.78 -6.34 -1.01
CA ARG A 176 20.97 -7.17 0.14
C ARG A 176 19.82 -8.16 0.19
N TYR A 177 20.07 -9.30 0.79
CA TYR A 177 19.09 -10.31 1.12
C TYR A 177 19.22 -10.64 2.60
N LEU A 178 18.17 -11.23 3.16
CA LEU A 178 18.21 -11.72 4.53
C LEU A 178 18.41 -13.23 4.52
N GLN A 179 19.59 -13.67 4.94
CA GLN A 179 19.90 -15.09 5.11
C GLN A 179 19.34 -15.57 6.45
N LEU A 180 18.50 -16.60 6.40
CA LEU A 180 17.87 -17.20 7.59
C LEU A 180 18.57 -18.49 8.02
N GLY A 181 19.28 -19.15 7.11
CA GLY A 181 20.06 -20.34 7.40
C GLY A 181 20.78 -20.90 6.18
N VAL A 182 21.73 -21.80 6.41
CA VAL A 182 22.42 -22.57 5.37
C VAL A 182 22.47 -24.02 5.85
N PHE A 183 22.03 -24.95 5.00
CA PHE A 183 21.86 -26.35 5.36
C PHE A 183 22.59 -27.27 4.38
N ALA A 184 23.17 -28.36 4.85
CA ALA A 184 23.75 -29.39 3.97
C ALA A 184 22.66 -30.20 3.25
N GLU A 185 21.53 -30.44 3.94
CA GLU A 185 20.40 -31.21 3.41
C GLU A 185 19.23 -30.31 3.03
N LYS A 186 18.66 -30.56 1.85
CA LYS A 186 17.50 -29.82 1.34
C LYS A 186 16.29 -29.91 2.27
N LYS A 187 16.09 -31.08 2.90
CA LYS A 187 14.98 -31.34 3.84
C LYS A 187 14.95 -30.34 4.99
N ASN A 188 16.11 -29.98 5.54
CA ASN A 188 16.21 -29.03 6.65
C ASN A 188 15.90 -27.60 6.20
N ALA A 189 16.33 -27.23 4.99
CA ALA A 189 15.98 -25.95 4.39
C ALA A 189 14.46 -25.85 4.11
N ASP A 190 13.86 -26.93 3.60
CA ASP A 190 12.42 -27.02 3.36
C ASP A 190 11.60 -26.92 4.67
N ALA A 191 12.05 -27.58 5.73
CA ALA A 191 11.40 -27.50 7.04
C ALA A 191 11.41 -26.08 7.62
N LEU A 192 12.55 -25.37 7.51
CA LEU A 192 12.63 -23.96 7.94
C LEU A 192 11.70 -23.08 7.09
N ARG A 193 11.71 -23.24 5.76
CA ARG A 193 10.83 -22.50 4.85
C ARG A 193 9.35 -22.71 5.20
N ALA A 194 8.92 -23.95 5.42
CA ALA A 194 7.54 -24.27 5.79
C ALA A 194 7.13 -23.60 7.11
N LYS A 195 7.97 -23.70 8.14
CA LYS A 195 7.74 -23.06 9.44
C LYS A 195 7.61 -21.53 9.34
N LEU A 196 8.37 -20.92 8.43
CA LEU A 196 8.33 -19.48 8.18
C LEU A 196 7.10 -19.07 7.38
N ALA A 197 6.71 -19.85 6.37
CA ALA A 197 5.56 -19.55 5.52
C ALA A 197 4.23 -19.44 6.30
N GLU A 198 4.12 -20.12 7.44
CA GLU A 198 2.96 -20.00 8.35
C GLU A 198 2.91 -18.68 9.14
N ARG A 199 4.05 -18.00 9.27
CA ARG A 199 4.23 -16.88 10.21
C ARG A 199 4.55 -15.56 9.53
N ILE A 200 5.03 -15.59 8.29
CA ILE A 200 5.35 -14.41 7.51
C ILE A 200 4.71 -14.49 6.13
N THR A 201 4.24 -13.34 5.64
CA THR A 201 3.63 -13.19 4.31
C THR A 201 4.67 -12.96 3.21
N VAL A 202 5.95 -12.84 3.59
CA VAL A 202 7.05 -12.55 2.67
C VAL A 202 7.58 -13.88 2.10
N PRO A 203 7.75 -14.00 0.77
CA PRO A 203 8.28 -15.22 0.16
C PRO A 203 9.64 -15.60 0.73
N VAL A 204 9.77 -16.87 1.13
CA VAL A 204 11.04 -17.47 1.57
C VAL A 204 11.56 -18.36 0.45
N GLU A 205 12.77 -18.06 -0.01
CA GLU A 205 13.44 -18.73 -1.11
C GLU A 205 14.51 -19.70 -0.59
N ILE A 206 14.75 -20.77 -1.35
CA ILE A 206 15.86 -21.70 -1.13
C ILE A 206 16.73 -21.65 -2.37
N LYS A 207 17.99 -21.24 -2.21
CA LYS A 207 19.00 -21.21 -3.26
C LYS A 207 20.05 -22.29 -3.02
N GLY A 208 20.33 -23.09 -4.04
CA GLY A 208 21.50 -23.98 -4.03
C GLY A 208 22.79 -23.14 -4.15
N ILE A 209 23.72 -23.33 -3.23
CA ILE A 209 25.03 -22.68 -3.25
C ILE A 209 26.13 -23.72 -3.12
N VAL A 210 27.32 -23.43 -3.65
CA VAL A 210 28.52 -24.24 -3.40
C VAL A 210 29.44 -23.43 -2.49
N SER A 211 29.84 -24.01 -1.37
CA SER A 211 30.79 -23.40 -0.44
C SER A 211 31.82 -24.45 -0.01
N ASN A 212 33.11 -24.13 -0.16
CA ASN A 212 34.23 -25.04 0.13
C ASN A 212 34.08 -26.43 -0.51
N GLY A 213 33.63 -26.48 -1.78
CA GLY A 213 33.43 -27.72 -2.53
C GLY A 213 32.21 -28.56 -2.11
N ARG A 214 31.35 -28.04 -1.22
CA ARG A 214 30.11 -28.72 -0.79
C ARG A 214 28.87 -27.97 -1.29
N SER A 215 27.91 -28.72 -1.81
CA SER A 215 26.58 -28.21 -2.16
C SER A 215 25.77 -27.99 -0.88
N LEU A 216 25.28 -26.77 -0.68
CA LEU A 216 24.47 -26.34 0.45
C LEU A 216 23.19 -25.67 -0.04
N TYR A 217 22.20 -25.58 0.84
CA TYR A 217 20.90 -24.97 0.62
C TYR A 217 20.78 -23.73 1.50
N GLN A 218 20.84 -22.56 0.87
CA GLN A 218 20.70 -21.26 1.54
C GLN A 218 19.22 -20.90 1.60
N VAL A 219 18.69 -20.71 2.81
CA VAL A 219 17.34 -20.18 3.02
C VAL A 219 17.46 -18.66 3.16
N MET A 220 16.76 -17.94 2.30
CA MET A 220 16.85 -16.48 2.21
C MET A 220 15.51 -15.83 1.93
N ILE A 221 15.37 -14.58 2.36
CA ILE A 221 14.32 -13.69 1.88
C ILE A 221 14.95 -12.68 0.96
N ASN A 222 14.41 -12.63 -0.25
CA ASN A 222 14.85 -11.72 -1.26
C ASN A 222 13.87 -10.53 -1.37
N PRO A 223 14.26 -9.30 -1.01
CA PRO A 223 13.41 -8.13 -1.19
C PRO A 223 13.23 -7.73 -2.68
N GLN A 224 13.77 -8.51 -3.64
CA GLN A 224 13.78 -8.31 -5.10
C GLN A 224 12.41 -8.36 -5.80
N SER A 225 11.41 -7.74 -5.20
CA SER A 225 10.28 -7.18 -5.96
C SER A 225 9.99 -5.74 -5.55
N GLY A 226 10.87 -5.11 -4.76
CA GLY A 226 10.64 -3.75 -4.24
C GLY A 226 9.48 -3.66 -3.25
N ARG A 227 8.79 -4.77 -2.94
CA ARG A 227 7.56 -4.79 -2.14
C ARG A 227 7.81 -4.73 -0.63
N TYR A 228 9.00 -5.10 -0.18
CA TYR A 228 9.32 -5.25 1.24
C TYR A 228 10.73 -4.70 1.57
N SER A 229 10.83 -3.87 2.62
CA SER A 229 12.11 -3.38 3.16
C SER A 229 12.78 -4.46 4.01
N ILE A 230 14.11 -4.61 3.89
CA ILE A 230 14.90 -5.54 4.71
C ILE A 230 14.78 -5.25 6.20
N THR A 231 14.66 -3.97 6.57
CA THR A 231 14.47 -3.55 7.97
C THR A 231 13.12 -4.02 8.49
N THR A 232 12.08 -3.87 7.68
CA THR A 232 10.72 -4.35 8.01
C THR A 232 10.68 -5.86 8.15
N ILE A 233 11.30 -6.59 7.22
CA ILE A 233 11.38 -8.05 7.27
C ILE A 233 12.13 -8.50 8.53
N ARG A 234 13.26 -7.86 8.85
CA ARG A 234 14.03 -8.16 10.07
C ARG A 234 13.19 -7.96 11.32
N ASN A 235 12.52 -6.81 11.45
CA ASN A 235 11.68 -6.51 12.61
C ASN A 235 10.51 -7.50 12.77
N GLN A 236 9.95 -8.00 11.67
CA GLN A 236 8.92 -9.04 11.71
C GLN A 236 9.47 -10.38 12.20
N LEU A 237 10.67 -10.74 11.75
CA LEU A 237 11.33 -11.98 12.16
C LEU A 237 11.78 -11.95 13.63
N GLU A 238 12.31 -10.81 14.09
CA GLU A 238 12.69 -10.62 15.49
C GLU A 238 11.49 -10.80 16.44
N LYS A 239 10.31 -10.29 16.05
CA LYS A 239 9.06 -10.48 16.81
C LYS A 239 8.62 -11.94 16.95
N ILE A 240 9.04 -12.81 16.03
CA ILE A 240 8.76 -14.26 16.08
C ILE A 240 9.98 -15.07 16.54
N GLY A 241 11.01 -14.41 17.09
CA GLY A 241 12.20 -15.03 17.65
C GLY A 241 13.17 -15.58 16.59
N ILE A 242 13.14 -15.06 15.37
CA ILE A 242 13.97 -15.52 14.26
C ILE A 242 14.96 -14.42 13.89
N ASN A 243 16.25 -14.76 13.97
CA ASN A 243 17.32 -13.85 13.57
C ASN A 243 17.77 -14.16 12.14
N GLY A 244 17.92 -13.11 11.33
CA GLY A 244 18.44 -13.20 9.97
C GLY A 244 19.67 -12.33 9.77
N ILE A 245 20.62 -12.81 8.98
CA ILE A 245 21.84 -12.06 8.63
C ILE A 245 21.62 -11.34 7.31
N VAL A 246 21.80 -10.02 7.29
CA VAL A 246 21.74 -9.25 6.05
C VAL A 246 23.05 -9.36 5.29
N LYS A 247 22.98 -9.77 4.03
CA LYS A 247 24.14 -9.94 3.15
C LYS A 247 23.90 -9.24 1.83
N LYS A 248 24.96 -8.72 1.19
CA LYS A 248 24.88 -8.19 -0.18
C LYS A 248 24.72 -9.33 -1.19
N GLN A 249 23.91 -9.15 -2.22
CA GLN A 249 23.88 -10.05 -3.37
C GLN A 249 25.24 -9.95 -4.08
N GLN A 250 25.82 -11.12 -4.37
CA GLN A 250 27.05 -11.28 -5.15
C GLN A 250 26.70 -11.43 -6.62
#